data_AF-A0A843AK23-F1
#
_entry.id   AF-A0A843AK23-F1
#
_cell.length_a   1.000
_cell.length_b   1.000
_cell.length_c   1.000
_cell.angle_alpha   90.00
_cell.angle_beta   90.00
_cell.angle_gamma   90.00
#
_symmetry.space_group_name_H-M   'P 1'
#
loop_
_entity.id
_entity.type
_entity.pdbx_description
1 polymer ?
#
loop_
_entity_poly.entity_id
_entity_poly.type
_entity_poly.pdbx_seq_one_letter_code
_entity_poly.pdbx_strand_id
1 'polypeptide(L)'
;MITIDNSVELMIKTYLKLPSRISGEKRLSRSKYEEKTKYFADLLDTIEEVAPDKLIGVELGDIEWYHELRNKLYHDGMGITVEKEKVQGYAELAKILFFNLFNHNVEDFIEVPYSLVGELIHLFSLLEQEVARVNTDREGRYIPFRSIIKLTEKGVLTKDFEKKFNLVRMFKNEVVHGQISPSPDELNQHIAVLNELLSFIRRI
;
A
#
# COMPACT_ATOMS: atom_id res chain seq x y z
N MET A 1 0.22 9.39 -13.73
CA MET A 1 0.74 8.01 -13.86
C MET A 1 2.26 7.97 -13.92
N ILE A 2 2.94 8.42 -15.00
CA ILE A 2 4.41 8.37 -15.06
C ILE A 2 5.08 9.04 -13.87
N THR A 3 4.65 10.25 -13.53
CA THR A 3 5.26 11.01 -12.43
C THR A 3 5.14 10.28 -11.09
N ILE A 4 3.99 9.65 -10.84
CA ILE A 4 3.74 8.84 -9.64
C ILE A 4 4.63 7.59 -9.65
N ASP A 5 4.67 6.88 -10.78
CA ASP A 5 5.48 5.67 -10.94
C ASP A 5 6.98 5.93 -10.73
N ASN A 6 7.49 6.99 -11.35
CA ASN A 6 8.87 7.43 -11.16
C ASN A 6 9.14 7.83 -9.71
N SER A 7 8.15 8.41 -9.03
CA SER A 7 8.27 8.76 -7.61
C SER A 7 8.37 7.50 -6.77
N VAL A 8 7.54 6.48 -7.01
CA VAL A 8 7.61 5.17 -6.32
C VAL A 8 9.00 4.54 -6.49
N GLU A 9 9.48 4.45 -7.73
CA GLU A 9 10.81 3.91 -8.02
C GLU A 9 11.91 4.70 -7.30
N LEU A 10 11.85 6.03 -7.36
CA LEU A 10 12.84 6.91 -6.75
C LEU A 10 12.83 6.83 -5.22
N MET A 11 11.65 6.75 -4.59
CA MET A 11 11.50 6.63 -3.14
C MET A 11 12.15 5.34 -2.64
N ILE A 12 11.85 4.21 -3.27
CA ILE A 12 12.42 2.91 -2.89
C ILE A 12 13.94 2.93 -3.10
N LYS A 13 14.41 3.40 -4.26
CA LYS A 13 15.86 3.55 -4.54
C LYS A 13 16.56 4.44 -3.51
N THR A 14 15.92 5.52 -3.09
CA THR A 14 16.44 6.45 -2.09
C THR A 14 16.55 5.78 -0.74
N TYR A 15 15.49 5.09 -0.30
CA TYR A 15 15.49 4.37 0.97
C TYR A 15 16.59 3.29 1.02
N LEU A 16 16.71 2.47 -0.03
CA LEU A 16 17.74 1.42 -0.13
C LEU A 16 19.19 1.98 -0.15
N LYS A 17 19.37 3.25 -0.52
CA LYS A 17 20.67 3.94 -0.48
C LYS A 17 21.01 4.52 0.88
N LEU A 18 20.04 4.68 1.78
CA LEU A 18 20.26 5.30 3.08
C LEU A 18 21.36 4.55 3.86
N PRO A 19 22.22 5.27 4.59
CA PRO A 19 23.14 4.64 5.53
C PRO A 19 22.37 3.81 6.56
N SER A 20 22.90 2.64 6.97
CA SER A 20 22.25 1.76 7.95
C SER A 20 21.91 2.45 9.27
N ARG A 21 22.69 3.47 9.67
CA ARG A 21 22.44 4.30 10.86
C ARG A 21 21.16 5.16 10.78
N ILE A 22 20.63 5.36 9.58
CA ILE A 22 19.40 6.14 9.33
C ILE A 22 18.23 5.20 9.09
N SER A 23 18.38 4.20 8.21
CA SER A 23 17.29 3.28 7.87
C SER A 23 17.05 2.20 8.94
N GLY A 24 18.03 1.93 9.81
CA GLY A 24 18.00 0.78 10.71
C GLY A 24 18.35 -0.54 10.02
N GLU A 25 18.35 -0.57 8.68
CA GLU A 25 18.54 -1.77 7.88
C GLU A 25 19.97 -1.98 7.39
N LYS A 26 20.32 -3.23 7.09
CA LYS A 26 21.62 -3.55 6.51
C LYS A 26 21.71 -3.00 5.08
N ARG A 27 22.52 -1.95 4.92
CA ARG A 27 22.83 -1.36 3.60
C ARG A 27 23.38 -2.39 2.62
N LEU A 28 22.84 -2.39 1.41
CA LEU A 28 23.34 -3.18 0.28
C LEU A 28 24.74 -2.70 -0.13
N SER A 29 25.59 -3.63 -0.59
CA SER A 29 26.82 -3.23 -1.27
C SER A 29 26.47 -2.46 -2.54
N ARG A 30 27.37 -1.59 -3.00
CA ARG A 30 27.13 -0.79 -4.21
C ARG A 30 26.83 -1.65 -5.44
N SER A 31 27.57 -2.74 -5.63
CA SER A 31 27.34 -3.67 -6.74
C SER A 31 25.97 -4.35 -6.65
N LYS A 32 25.60 -4.86 -5.47
CA LYS A 32 24.30 -5.51 -5.25
C LYS A 32 23.15 -4.52 -5.44
N TYR A 33 23.31 -3.28 -4.98
CA TYR A 33 22.34 -2.21 -5.20
C TYR A 33 22.14 -1.93 -6.70
N GLU A 34 23.23 -1.77 -7.46
CA GLU A 34 23.15 -1.47 -8.89
C GLU A 34 22.49 -2.62 -9.69
N GLU A 35 22.78 -3.86 -9.32
CA GLU A 35 22.14 -5.05 -9.90
C GLU A 35 20.64 -5.10 -9.56
N LYS A 36 20.30 -5.03 -8.27
CA LYS A 36 18.95 -5.23 -7.75
C LYS A 36 17.98 -4.08 -7.99
N THR A 37 18.47 -2.92 -8.42
CA THR A 37 17.62 -1.74 -8.72
C THR A 37 17.56 -1.42 -10.22
N LYS A 38 18.05 -2.36 -11.05
CA LYS A 38 18.06 -2.24 -12.52
C LYS A 38 16.68 -2.42 -13.13
N TYR A 39 15.90 -3.38 -12.63
CA TYR A 39 14.55 -3.65 -13.08
C TYR A 39 13.55 -3.40 -11.95
N PHE A 40 12.33 -2.99 -12.32
CA PHE A 40 11.32 -2.59 -11.34
C PHE A 40 10.87 -3.75 -10.44
N ALA A 41 10.66 -4.95 -11.01
CA ALA A 41 10.34 -6.15 -10.23
C ALA A 41 11.42 -6.47 -9.19
N ASP A 42 12.70 -6.50 -9.60
CA ASP A 42 13.82 -6.71 -8.67
C ASP A 42 13.89 -5.64 -7.56
N LEU A 43 13.50 -4.41 -7.87
CA LEU A 43 13.45 -3.32 -6.90
C LEU A 43 12.39 -3.59 -5.82
N LEU A 44 11.22 -4.10 -6.20
CA LEU A 44 10.13 -4.45 -5.28
C LEU A 44 10.51 -5.66 -4.41
N ASP A 45 11.06 -6.71 -5.02
CA ASP A 45 11.57 -7.88 -4.29
C ASP A 45 12.63 -7.46 -3.27
N THR A 46 13.51 -6.53 -3.65
CA THR A 46 14.60 -6.08 -2.79
C THR A 46 14.11 -5.30 -1.58
N ILE A 47 13.15 -4.39 -1.75
CA ILE A 47 12.62 -3.64 -0.59
C ILE A 47 11.84 -4.54 0.35
N GLU A 48 11.17 -5.57 -0.18
CA GLU A 48 10.49 -6.56 0.64
C GLU A 48 11.45 -7.43 1.44
N GLU A 49 12.57 -7.84 0.85
CA GLU A 49 13.61 -8.58 1.55
C GLU A 49 14.30 -7.74 2.63
N VAL A 50 14.58 -6.47 2.33
CA VAL A 50 15.40 -5.60 3.19
C VAL A 50 14.58 -4.93 4.28
N ALA A 51 13.33 -4.55 4.01
CA ALA A 51 12.52 -3.76 4.91
C ALA A 51 11.03 -4.12 4.82
N PRO A 52 10.64 -5.38 5.11
CA PRO A 52 9.26 -5.85 4.97
C PRO A 52 8.28 -5.03 5.83
N ASP A 53 8.71 -4.56 7.00
CA ASP A 53 7.88 -3.72 7.88
C ASP A 53 7.53 -2.35 7.26
N LYS A 54 8.32 -1.88 6.28
CA LYS A 54 8.06 -0.63 5.54
C LYS A 54 6.99 -0.78 4.47
N LEU A 55 6.54 -2.01 4.20
CA LEU A 55 5.49 -2.30 3.22
C LEU A 55 4.14 -2.58 3.88
N ILE A 56 4.03 -2.46 5.21
CA ILE A 56 2.74 -2.63 5.90
C ILE A 56 1.74 -1.60 5.38
N GLY A 57 0.59 -2.06 4.89
CA GLY A 57 -0.41 -1.17 4.29
C GLY A 57 -0.18 -0.87 2.80
N VAL A 58 0.81 -1.50 2.17
CA VAL A 58 1.15 -1.36 0.75
C VAL A 58 1.23 -2.74 0.09
N GLU A 59 0.32 -3.03 -0.82
CA GLU A 59 0.33 -4.28 -1.59
C GLU A 59 1.23 -4.13 -2.83
N LEU A 60 2.34 -4.86 -2.88
CA LEU A 60 3.30 -4.76 -4.00
C LEU A 60 2.66 -5.11 -5.35
N GLY A 61 1.70 -6.05 -5.37
CA GLY A 61 0.95 -6.37 -6.59
C GLY A 61 0.13 -5.19 -7.12
N ASP A 62 -0.35 -4.30 -6.26
CA ASP A 62 -1.03 -3.07 -6.70
C ASP A 62 -0.03 -2.14 -7.40
N ILE A 63 1.18 -2.00 -6.86
CA ILE A 63 2.27 -1.20 -7.45
C ILE A 63 2.68 -1.79 -8.81
N GLU A 64 2.86 -3.10 -8.91
CA GLU A 64 3.18 -3.78 -10.18
C GLU A 64 2.09 -3.56 -11.23
N TRP A 65 0.82 -3.70 -10.82
CA TRP A 65 -0.31 -3.46 -11.71
C TRP A 65 -0.32 -2.03 -12.25
N TYR A 66 -0.10 -1.02 -11.40
CA TYR A 66 -0.01 0.37 -11.84
C TYR A 66 1.19 0.65 -12.73
N HIS A 67 2.33 -0.02 -12.47
CA HIS A 67 3.52 0.05 -13.31
C HIS A 67 3.26 -0.52 -14.72
N GLU A 68 2.61 -1.68 -14.80
CA GLU A 68 2.19 -2.28 -16.08
C GLU A 68 1.17 -1.42 -16.82
N LEU A 69 0.16 -0.90 -16.10
CA LEU A 69 -0.84 -0.01 -16.68
C LEU A 69 -0.17 1.21 -17.30
N ARG A 70 0.79 1.83 -16.58
CA ARG A 70 1.61 2.90 -17.12
C ARG A 70 2.33 2.44 -18.39
N ASN A 71 2.98 1.29 -18.38
CA ASN A 71 3.73 0.82 -19.56
C ASN A 71 2.81 0.64 -20.78
N LYS A 72 1.63 0.05 -20.61
CA LYS A 72 0.63 -0.11 -21.68
C LYS A 72 0.17 1.24 -22.24
N LEU A 73 -0.13 2.21 -21.37
CA LEU A 73 -0.57 3.54 -21.78
C LEU A 73 0.45 4.28 -22.68
N TYR A 74 1.74 4.02 -22.49
CA TYR A 74 2.80 4.70 -23.24
C TYR A 74 3.38 3.88 -24.39
N HIS A 75 3.37 2.55 -24.30
CA HIS A 75 3.96 1.67 -25.31
C HIS A 75 2.94 1.10 -26.30
N ASP A 76 1.68 0.89 -25.90
CA ASP A 76 0.66 0.32 -26.79
C ASP A 76 -0.07 1.37 -27.63
N GLY A 77 0.27 2.65 -27.47
CA GLY A 77 -0.09 3.71 -28.43
C GLY A 77 -1.60 3.97 -28.60
N MET A 78 -2.47 3.48 -27.72
CA MET A 78 -3.92 3.58 -27.92
C MET A 78 -4.47 5.02 -27.81
N GLY A 79 -3.66 6.03 -27.47
CA GLY A 79 -4.09 7.43 -27.40
C GLY A 79 -5.17 7.70 -26.34
N ILE A 80 -5.41 6.75 -25.44
CA ILE A 80 -6.44 6.83 -24.40
C ILE A 80 -5.81 7.48 -23.17
N THR A 81 -6.49 8.49 -22.62
CA THR A 81 -6.11 9.09 -21.34
C THR A 81 -6.51 8.14 -20.22
N VAL A 82 -5.68 8.06 -19.18
CA VAL A 82 -5.96 7.27 -17.97
C VAL A 82 -7.11 7.88 -17.16
N GLU A 83 -7.99 7.03 -16.65
CA GLU A 83 -9.06 7.43 -15.74
C GLU A 83 -8.49 8.10 -14.48
N LYS A 84 -9.18 9.15 -14.02
CA LYS A 84 -8.73 9.98 -12.88
C LYS A 84 -8.59 9.14 -11.62
N GLU A 85 -9.51 8.20 -11.42
CA GLU A 85 -9.62 7.30 -10.28
C GLU A 85 -8.38 6.41 -10.18
N LYS A 86 -7.80 6.00 -11.31
CA LYS A 86 -6.55 5.23 -11.35
C LYS A 86 -5.36 6.06 -10.95
N VAL A 87 -5.30 7.30 -11.40
CA VAL A 87 -4.25 8.24 -10.98
C VAL A 87 -4.32 8.50 -9.48
N GLN A 88 -5.53 8.69 -8.95
CA GLN A 88 -5.75 8.94 -7.53
C GLN A 88 -5.41 7.72 -6.67
N GLY A 89 -5.82 6.52 -7.09
CA GLY A 89 -5.48 5.29 -6.38
C GLY A 89 -3.96 5.06 -6.32
N TYR A 90 -3.24 5.26 -7.42
CA TYR A 90 -1.78 5.10 -7.40
C TYR A 90 -1.09 6.17 -6.55
N ALA A 91 -1.58 7.41 -6.62
CA ALA A 91 -1.04 8.50 -5.81
C ALA A 91 -1.16 8.19 -4.32
N GLU A 92 -2.28 7.63 -3.87
CA GLU A 92 -2.47 7.29 -2.47
C GLU A 92 -1.53 6.18 -2.00
N LEU A 93 -1.37 5.11 -2.79
CA LEU A 93 -0.37 4.07 -2.50
C LEU A 93 1.04 4.65 -2.40
N ALA A 94 1.39 5.58 -3.30
CA ALA A 94 2.68 6.25 -3.27
C ALA A 94 2.89 7.07 -1.99
N LYS A 95 1.85 7.74 -1.47
CA LYS A 95 1.91 8.48 -0.20
C LYS A 95 2.08 7.56 1.00
N ILE A 96 1.32 6.48 1.07
CA ILE A 96 1.45 5.48 2.14
C ILE A 96 2.87 4.91 2.14
N LEU A 97 3.38 4.54 0.96
CA LEU A 97 4.76 4.08 0.82
C LEU A 97 5.77 5.14 1.27
N PHE A 98 5.59 6.40 0.87
CA PHE A 98 6.45 7.50 1.32
C PHE A 98 6.45 7.63 2.84
N PHE A 99 5.26 7.64 3.46
CA PHE A 99 5.11 7.70 4.90
C PHE A 99 5.80 6.52 5.58
N ASN A 100 5.62 5.30 5.08
CA ASN A 100 6.26 4.14 5.69
C ASN A 100 7.79 4.21 5.60
N LEU A 101 8.33 4.58 4.43
CA LEU A 101 9.77 4.65 4.18
C LEU A 101 10.44 5.76 4.99
N PHE A 102 9.81 6.93 5.11
CA PHE A 102 10.46 8.13 5.64
C PHE A 102 9.83 8.69 6.92
N ASN A 103 8.69 8.16 7.34
CA ASN A 103 7.94 8.61 8.51
C ASN A 103 7.54 10.10 8.44
N HIS A 104 7.18 10.55 7.24
CA HIS A 104 6.72 11.91 6.93
C HIS A 104 5.51 11.86 6.00
N ASN A 105 4.57 12.78 6.13
CA ASN A 105 3.43 12.84 5.20
C ASN A 105 3.82 13.63 3.96
N VAL A 106 3.30 13.24 2.81
CA VAL A 106 3.53 13.98 1.55
C VAL A 106 2.84 15.35 1.63
N GLU A 107 1.71 15.41 2.31
CA GLU A 107 0.91 16.60 2.58
C GLU A 107 1.67 17.68 3.38
N ASP A 108 2.71 17.30 4.11
CA ASP A 108 3.61 18.25 4.78
C ASP A 108 4.39 19.10 3.76
N PHE A 109 4.46 18.65 2.49
CA PHE A 109 5.27 19.24 1.43
C PHE A 109 4.46 19.73 0.23
N ILE A 110 3.22 19.25 0.03
CA ILE A 110 2.35 19.63 -1.11
C ILE A 110 0.87 19.63 -0.74
N GLU A 111 0.07 20.45 -1.44
CA GLU A 111 -1.40 20.35 -1.40
C GLU A 111 -1.87 19.21 -2.33
N VAL A 112 -2.63 18.26 -1.78
CA VAL A 112 -3.16 17.12 -2.55
C VAL A 112 -4.68 17.17 -2.62
N PRO A 113 -5.31 16.99 -3.81
CA PRO A 113 -6.76 16.94 -3.92
C PRO A 113 -7.34 15.70 -3.22
N TYR A 114 -8.37 15.88 -2.41
CA TYR A 114 -9.11 14.80 -1.77
C TYR A 114 -9.84 13.91 -2.78
N SER A 115 -9.90 12.59 -2.50
CA SER A 115 -10.68 11.63 -3.29
C SER A 115 -11.20 10.51 -2.40
N LEU A 116 -12.42 10.03 -2.64
CA LEU A 116 -13.03 8.94 -1.89
C LEU A 116 -12.27 7.61 -2.07
N VAL A 117 -11.73 7.36 -3.26
CA VAL A 117 -10.88 6.19 -3.52
C VAL A 117 -9.57 6.29 -2.73
N GLY A 118 -8.96 7.48 -2.70
CA GLY A 118 -7.80 7.74 -1.86
C GLY A 118 -8.10 7.55 -0.37
N GLU A 119 -9.21 8.10 0.12
CA GLU A 119 -9.61 7.89 1.52
C GLU A 119 -9.84 6.40 1.85
N LEU A 120 -10.48 5.64 0.96
CA LEU A 120 -10.65 4.19 1.12
C LEU A 120 -9.30 3.48 1.28
N ILE A 121 -8.35 3.76 0.38
CA ILE A 121 -7.01 3.16 0.40
C ILE A 121 -6.25 3.57 1.66
N HIS A 122 -6.33 4.84 2.03
CA HIS A 122 -5.71 5.39 3.25
C HIS A 122 -6.23 4.70 4.52
N LEU A 123 -7.54 4.67 4.71
CA LEU A 123 -8.17 4.06 5.88
C LEU A 123 -7.91 2.54 5.95
N PHE A 124 -7.88 1.86 4.80
CA PHE A 124 -7.53 0.45 4.73
C PHE A 124 -6.09 0.22 5.19
N SER A 125 -5.16 1.04 4.72
CA SER A 125 -3.75 0.99 5.14
C SER A 125 -3.58 1.22 6.65
N LEU A 126 -4.27 2.23 7.20
CA LEU A 126 -4.30 2.47 8.64
C LEU A 126 -4.82 1.26 9.42
N LEU A 127 -5.87 0.59 8.90
CA LEU A 127 -6.42 -0.60 9.53
C LEU A 127 -5.40 -1.74 9.56
N GLU A 128 -4.67 -1.94 8.46
CA GLU A 128 -3.61 -2.96 8.40
C GLU A 128 -2.46 -2.66 9.35
N GLN A 129 -2.11 -1.39 9.54
CA GLN A 129 -1.10 -0.97 10.52
C GLN A 129 -1.56 -1.24 11.96
N GLU A 130 -2.81 -0.97 12.30
CA GLU A 130 -3.37 -1.27 13.63
C GLU A 130 -3.47 -2.78 13.88
N VAL A 131 -3.85 -3.56 12.87
CA VAL A 131 -3.81 -5.03 12.93
C VAL A 131 -2.38 -5.52 13.20
N ALA A 132 -1.40 -4.92 12.52
CA ALA A 132 -0.01 -5.24 12.73
C ALA A 132 0.41 -4.90 14.17
N ARG A 133 -0.02 -3.75 14.70
CA ARG A 133 0.27 -3.30 16.08
C ARG A 133 -0.23 -4.30 17.13
N VAL A 134 -1.45 -4.81 16.95
CA VAL A 134 -2.06 -5.77 17.88
C VAL A 134 -1.46 -7.17 17.73
N ASN A 135 -1.02 -7.54 16.53
CA ASN A 135 -0.37 -8.82 16.28
C ASN A 135 1.12 -8.79 16.68
N THR A 136 1.42 -9.07 17.96
CA THR A 136 2.79 -9.09 18.50
C THR A 136 3.60 -10.31 18.09
N ASP A 137 2.95 -11.41 17.68
CA ASP A 137 3.62 -12.66 17.30
C ASP A 137 3.97 -12.67 15.79
N ARG A 138 4.79 -11.69 15.38
CA ARG A 138 5.25 -11.59 13.99
C ARG A 138 6.46 -12.51 13.77
N GLU A 139 6.20 -13.73 13.31
CA GLU A 139 7.24 -14.55 12.69
C GLU A 139 7.06 -14.56 11.16
N GLY A 140 8.06 -14.03 10.45
CA GLY A 140 8.11 -14.02 8.98
C GLY A 140 7.38 -12.87 8.29
N ARG A 141 7.09 -13.03 6.99
CA ARG A 141 6.46 -12.03 6.10
C ARG A 141 5.07 -11.64 6.63
N TYR A 142 4.83 -10.36 6.85
CA TYR A 142 3.52 -9.86 7.28
C TYR A 142 2.51 -10.00 6.14
N ILE A 143 1.47 -10.82 6.36
CA ILE A 143 0.36 -10.98 5.43
C ILE A 143 -0.90 -10.53 6.17
N PRO A 144 -1.46 -9.33 5.87
CA PRO A 144 -2.51 -8.71 6.67
C PRO A 144 -3.72 -9.63 6.93
N PHE A 145 -4.19 -10.31 5.89
CA PHE A 145 -5.32 -11.22 6.02
C PHE A 145 -5.03 -12.44 6.92
N ARG A 146 -3.83 -13.02 6.83
CA ARG A 146 -3.44 -14.13 7.71
C ARG A 146 -3.32 -13.67 9.15
N SER A 147 -2.85 -12.45 9.39
CA SER A 147 -2.80 -11.84 10.73
C SER A 147 -4.19 -11.74 11.34
N ILE A 148 -5.20 -11.33 10.57
CA ILE A 148 -6.59 -11.25 11.05
C ILE A 148 -7.16 -12.64 11.37
N ILE A 149 -6.93 -13.64 10.52
CA ILE A 149 -7.36 -15.02 10.81
C ILE A 149 -6.77 -15.50 12.14
N LYS A 150 -5.44 -15.36 12.31
CA LYS A 150 -4.75 -15.75 13.54
C LYS A 150 -5.28 -15.03 14.78
N LEU A 151 -5.50 -13.72 14.69
CA LEU A 151 -6.05 -12.94 15.81
C LEU A 151 -7.49 -13.34 16.13
N THR A 152 -8.27 -13.75 15.14
CA THR A 152 -9.63 -14.26 15.33
C THR A 152 -9.63 -15.65 15.98
N GLU A 153 -8.71 -16.53 15.58
CA GLU A 153 -8.51 -17.85 16.20
C GLU A 153 -8.06 -17.74 17.66
N LYS A 154 -7.24 -16.73 17.98
CA LYS A 154 -6.82 -16.40 19.36
C LYS A 154 -7.92 -15.71 20.17
N GLY A 155 -9.07 -15.38 19.57
CA GLY A 155 -10.18 -14.70 20.24
C GLY A 155 -9.96 -13.20 20.51
N VAL A 156 -8.90 -12.60 19.94
CA VAL A 156 -8.63 -11.15 20.05
C VAL A 156 -9.56 -10.35 19.14
N LEU A 157 -9.80 -10.86 17.93
CA LEU A 157 -10.77 -10.29 16.98
C LEU A 157 -12.00 -11.17 16.88
N THR A 158 -13.14 -10.57 16.51
CA THR A 158 -14.40 -11.30 16.32
C THR A 158 -14.48 -11.88 14.90
N LYS A 159 -15.28 -12.94 14.73
CA LYS A 159 -15.61 -13.48 13.39
C LYS A 159 -16.36 -12.47 12.51
N ASP A 160 -17.06 -11.51 13.13
CA ASP A 160 -17.68 -10.38 12.41
C ASP A 160 -16.63 -9.43 11.83
N PHE A 161 -15.60 -9.09 12.61
CA PHE A 161 -14.46 -8.29 12.15
C PHE A 161 -13.76 -8.94 10.95
N GLU A 162 -13.46 -10.24 11.02
CA GLU A 162 -12.84 -10.99 9.92
C GLU A 162 -13.67 -10.90 8.62
N LYS A 163 -14.99 -11.08 8.72
CA LYS A 163 -15.90 -11.00 7.56
C LYS A 163 -15.95 -9.60 6.95
N LYS A 164 -16.12 -8.58 7.78
CA LYS A 164 -16.17 -7.17 7.34
C LYS A 164 -14.85 -6.75 6.70
N PHE A 165 -13.71 -7.13 7.29
CA PHE A 165 -12.40 -6.87 6.71
C PHE A 165 -12.26 -7.52 5.32
N ASN A 166 -12.63 -8.80 5.19
CA ASN A 166 -12.50 -9.49 3.90
C ASN A 166 -13.40 -8.88 2.82
N LEU A 167 -14.61 -8.44 3.20
CA LEU A 167 -15.53 -7.73 2.29
C LEU A 167 -14.89 -6.44 1.77
N VAL A 168 -14.36 -5.60 2.66
CA VAL A 168 -13.69 -4.36 2.24
C VAL A 168 -12.42 -4.65 1.44
N ARG A 169 -11.65 -5.68 1.78
CA ARG A 169 -10.45 -6.06 1.01
C ARG A 169 -10.81 -6.43 -0.42
N MET A 170 -11.83 -7.27 -0.61
CA MET A 170 -12.28 -7.67 -1.94
C MET A 170 -12.73 -6.45 -2.75
N PHE A 171 -13.55 -5.59 -2.16
CA PHE A 171 -13.98 -4.36 -2.79
C PHE A 171 -12.80 -3.44 -3.15
N LYS A 172 -11.86 -3.21 -2.24
CA LYS A 172 -10.62 -2.44 -2.50
C LYS A 172 -9.87 -2.99 -3.72
N ASN A 173 -9.67 -4.30 -3.78
CA ASN A 173 -8.97 -4.94 -4.89
C ASN A 173 -9.71 -4.72 -6.22
N GLU A 174 -11.03 -4.90 -6.26
CA GLU A 174 -11.82 -4.65 -7.47
C GLU A 174 -11.73 -3.19 -7.95
N VAL A 175 -11.79 -2.23 -7.01
CA VAL A 175 -11.65 -0.80 -7.29
C VAL A 175 -10.25 -0.45 -7.80
N VAL A 176 -9.20 -0.92 -7.11
CA VAL A 176 -7.81 -0.65 -7.46
C VAL A 176 -7.47 -1.23 -8.83
N HIS A 177 -7.81 -2.49 -9.07
CA HIS A 177 -7.53 -3.18 -10.34
C HIS A 177 -8.53 -2.83 -11.48
N GLY A 178 -9.56 -2.02 -11.21
CA GLY A 178 -10.46 -1.48 -12.26
C GLY A 178 -11.45 -2.46 -12.81
N GLN A 179 -11.78 -3.46 -12.00
CA GLN A 179 -12.84 -4.41 -12.31
C GLN A 179 -14.21 -3.75 -12.10
N ILE A 180 -14.28 -2.74 -11.24
CA ILE A 180 -15.49 -1.95 -10.96
C ILE A 180 -15.19 -0.44 -10.97
N SER A 181 -16.22 0.35 -11.28
CA SER A 181 -16.25 1.81 -11.10
C SER A 181 -17.31 2.13 -10.06
N PRO A 182 -16.96 2.19 -8.77
CA PRO A 182 -17.92 2.30 -7.69
C PRO A 182 -18.56 3.69 -7.64
N SER A 183 -19.83 3.73 -7.26
CA SER A 183 -20.53 4.98 -6.95
C SER A 183 -20.00 5.61 -5.65
N PRO A 184 -20.17 6.94 -5.46
CA PRO A 184 -19.83 7.59 -4.19
C PRO A 184 -20.51 6.96 -2.97
N ASP A 185 -21.74 6.47 -3.13
CA ASP A 185 -22.49 5.82 -2.04
C ASP A 185 -21.86 4.49 -1.65
N GLU A 186 -21.44 3.67 -2.62
CA GLU A 186 -20.73 2.41 -2.36
C GLU A 186 -19.38 2.66 -1.68
N LEU A 187 -18.63 3.68 -2.12
CA LEU A 187 -17.37 4.08 -1.48
C LEU A 187 -17.62 4.50 -0.02
N ASN A 188 -18.62 5.35 0.23
CA ASN A 188 -18.95 5.82 1.57
C ASN A 188 -19.41 4.69 2.50
N GLN A 189 -20.14 3.69 1.99
CA GLN A 189 -20.51 2.50 2.77
C GLN A 189 -19.28 1.73 3.23
N HIS A 190 -18.31 1.48 2.34
CA HIS A 190 -17.08 0.76 2.70
C HIS A 190 -16.16 1.60 3.59
N ILE A 191 -16.10 2.92 3.41
CA ILE A 191 -15.42 3.85 4.31
C ILE A 191 -16.04 3.83 5.71
N ALA A 192 -17.36 3.78 5.82
CA ALA A 192 -18.04 3.66 7.12
C ALA A 192 -17.68 2.34 7.83
N VAL A 193 -17.63 1.23 7.09
CA VAL A 193 -17.19 -0.07 7.62
C VAL A 193 -15.72 0.00 8.07
N LEU A 194 -14.83 0.63 7.32
CA LEU A 194 -13.43 0.83 7.72
C LEU A 194 -13.30 1.62 9.02
N ASN A 195 -14.05 2.70 9.16
CA ASN A 195 -14.06 3.50 10.39
C ASN A 195 -14.58 2.69 11.58
N GLU A 196 -15.60 1.85 11.39
CA GLU A 196 -16.09 0.92 12.42
C GLU A 196 -14.96 -0.03 12.86
N LEU A 197 -14.30 -0.70 11.92
CA LEU A 197 -13.21 -1.64 12.18
C LEU A 197 -12.01 -0.95 12.87
N LEU A 198 -11.63 0.24 12.41
CA LEU A 198 -10.58 1.05 13.02
C LEU A 198 -10.92 1.43 14.46
N SER A 199 -12.16 1.84 14.72
CA SER A 199 -12.62 2.18 16.07
C SER A 199 -12.60 0.98 17.01
N PHE A 200 -12.91 -0.21 16.48
CA PHE A 200 -12.88 -1.46 17.25
C PHE A 200 -11.44 -1.83 17.61
N ILE A 201 -10.54 -1.89 16.63
CA ILE A 201 -9.17 -2.38 16.87
C ILE A 201 -8.32 -1.42 17.71
N ARG A 202 -8.60 -0.11 17.65
CA ARG A 202 -7.93 0.89 18.51
C ARG A 202 -8.34 0.81 19.98
N ARG A 203 -9.44 0.12 20.31
CA ARG A 203 -9.87 -0.13 21.70
C ARG A 203 -9.23 -1.38 22.30
N ILE A 204 -8.53 -2.16 21.49
CA ILE A 204 -7.76 -3.36 21.89
C ILE A 204 -6.31 -2.96 22.15
#